data_AF-A0A534ATV8-F1
#
_entry.id   AF-A0A534ATV8-F1
#
_cell.length_a   1.000
_cell.length_b   1.000
_cell.length_c   1.000
_cell.angle_alpha   90.00
_cell.angle_beta   90.00
_cell.angle_gamma   90.00
#
_symmetry.space_group_name_H-M   'P 1'
#
loop_
_entity.id
_entity.type
_entity.pdbx_description
1 polymer ?
#
loop_
_entity_poly.entity_id
_entity_poly.type
_entity_poly.pdbx_seq_one_letter_code
_entity_poly.pdbx_strand_id
1 'polypeptide(L)' 'MSLGNWCNVEHFTTLDLYAQYALTKNLTFHGSVLNLLGKEPPLDVQTYGAPNAAAYNPAMHQAGAVGRFFNIGGTYTF' A
#
# COMPACT_ATOMS: atom_id res chain seq x y z
N MET A 1 -10.75 14.08 -28.37
CA MET A 1 -10.29 13.84 -26.98
C MET A 1 -10.78 15.00 -26.13
N SER A 2 -11.76 14.76 -25.27
CA SER A 2 -12.33 15.79 -24.39
C SER A 2 -11.36 16.07 -23.23
N LEU A 3 -10.98 17.34 -23.05
CA LEU A 3 -10.07 17.86 -22.01
C LEU A 3 -10.70 17.93 -20.60
N GLY A 4 -11.81 17.22 -20.33
CA GLY A 4 -12.72 17.54 -19.22
C GLY A 4 -12.73 16.63 -17.98
N ASN A 5 -11.99 15.52 -17.92
CA ASN A 5 -12.17 14.51 -16.85
C ASN A 5 -11.12 14.47 -15.74
N TRP A 6 -10.23 15.46 -15.65
CA TRP A 6 -9.12 15.46 -14.68
C TRP A 6 -9.45 16.13 -13.34
N CYS A 7 -10.69 16.56 -13.14
CA CYS A 7 -11.14 17.22 -11.91
C CYS A 7 -11.62 16.23 -10.83
N ASN A 8 -11.62 14.93 -11.11
CA ASN A 8 -12.02 13.91 -10.16
C ASN A 8 -10.94 12.82 -10.07
N VAL A 9 -10.57 12.47 -8.85
CA VAL A 9 -9.64 11.38 -8.56
C VAL A 9 -10.46 10.21 -8.02
N GLU A 10 -10.27 9.03 -8.60
CA GLU A 10 -10.99 7.84 -8.13
C GLU A 10 -10.62 7.49 -6.70
N HIS A 11 -11.52 6.81 -6.00
CA HIS A 11 -11.25 6.31 -4.66
C HIS A 11 -10.12 5.27 -4.68
N PHE A 12 -9.28 5.32 -3.66
CA PHE A 12 -8.23 4.34 -3.43
C PHE A 12 -8.45 3.69 -2.08
N THR A 13 -8.60 2.36 -2.07
CA THR A 13 -8.81 1.59 -0.84
C THR A 13 -7.97 0.32 -0.93
N THR A 14 -7.14 0.12 0.08
CA THR A 14 -6.33 -1.09 0.24
C THR A 14 -6.81 -1.86 1.47
N LEU A 15 -6.53 -3.16 1.46
CA LEU A 15 -6.71 -4.02 2.62
C LEU A 15 -5.34 -4.52 3.05
N ASP A 16 -4.97 -4.25 4.30
CA ASP A 16 -3.74 -4.72 4.88
C ASP A 16 -4.05 -5.78 5.93
N LEU A 17 -3.28 -6.86 5.95
CA LEU A 17 -3.46 -7.96 6.89
C LEU A 17 -2.15 -8.18 7.64
N TYR A 18 -2.26 -8.31 8.97
CA TYR A 18 -1.17 -8.70 9.85
C TYR A 18 -1.60 -9.89 10.71
N ALA A 19 -0.70 -10.84 10.88
CA ALA A 19 -0.90 -12.00 11.75
C ALA A 19 0.37 -12.29 12.54
N GLN A 20 0.20 -12.78 13.76
CA GLN A 20 1.29 -13.27 14.58
C GLN A 20 0.88 -14.53 15.33
N TYR A 21 1.85 -15.41 15.57
CA TYR A 21 1.65 -16.67 16.25
C TYR A 21 2.84 -17.03 17.14
N ALA A 22 2.56 -17.27 18.42
CA ALA A 22 3.55 -17.76 19.37
C ALA A 22 3.73 -19.27 19.18
N LEU A 23 4.86 -19.67 18.58
CA LEU A 23 5.20 -21.09 18.45
C LEU A 23 5.56 -21.70 19.80
N THR A 24 6.27 -20.94 20.63
CA THR A 24 6.65 -21.32 21.99
C THR A 24 6.55 -20.11 22.93
N LYS A 25 6.86 -20.30 24.22
CA LYS A 25 6.93 -19.19 25.19
C LYS A 25 7.99 -18.14 24.85
N ASN A 26 9.00 -18.54 24.06
CA ASN A 26 10.18 -17.74 23.75
C ASN A 26 10.25 -17.36 22.26
N LEU A 27 9.42 -17.94 21.40
CA LEU A 27 9.49 -17.75 19.95
C LEU A 27 8.13 -17.38 19.37
N THR A 28 8.06 -16.21 18.75
CA THR A 28 6.88 -15.70 18.04
C THR A 28 7.22 -15.43 16.59
N PHE A 29 6.43 -15.96 15.65
CA PHE A 29 6.47 -15.57 14.26
C PHE A 29 5.40 -14.52 13.97
N HIS A 30 5.68 -13.61 13.05
CA HIS A 30 4.74 -12.62 12.58
C HIS A 30 4.92 -12.37 11.08
N GLY A 31 3.85 -11.94 10.44
CA GLY A 31 3.88 -11.56 9.05
C GLY A 31 2.78 -10.56 8.73
N SER A 32 3.00 -9.80 7.67
CA SER A 32 2.00 -8.93 7.09
C SER A 32 2.01 -8.97 5.57
N VAL A 33 0.86 -8.60 5.02
CA VAL A 33 0.70 -8.30 3.61
C VAL A 33 -0.01 -6.96 3.48
N LEU A 34 0.70 -6.00 2.88
CA LEU A 34 0.15 -4.71 2.53
C LEU A 34 -0.44 -4.78 1.13
N ASN A 35 -1.53 -4.05 0.91
CA ASN A 35 -2.29 -4.04 -0.34
C ASN A 35 -2.63 -5.47 -0.79
N LEU A 36 -3.25 -6.25 0.11
CA LEU A 36 -3.63 -7.65 -0.12
C LEU A 36 -4.45 -7.81 -1.40
N LEU A 37 -5.33 -6.86 -1.70
CA LEU A 37 -6.15 -6.88 -2.91
C LEU A 37 -5.41 -6.44 -4.18
N GLY A 38 -4.20 -5.89 -4.07
CA GLY A 38 -3.39 -5.47 -5.21
C GLY A 38 -3.98 -4.30 -5.98
N LYS A 39 -4.60 -3.34 -5.28
CA LYS A 39 -5.18 -2.15 -5.91
C LYS A 39 -4.07 -1.22 -6.39
N GLU A 40 -4.11 -0.85 -7.66
CA GLU A 40 -3.22 0.14 -8.28
C GLU A 40 -3.61 1.57 -7.88
N PRO A 41 -2.66 2.52 -7.88
CA PRO A 41 -2.97 3.90 -7.52
C PRO A 41 -3.85 4.52 -8.62
N PRO A 42 -4.88 5.31 -8.27
CA PRO A 42 -5.68 6.01 -9.26
C PRO A 42 -4.84 7.09 -9.93
N LEU A 43 -5.24 7.41 -11.15
CA LEU A 43 -4.69 8.51 -11.90
C LEU A 43 -4.99 9.83 -11.20
N ASP A 44 -3.93 10.54 -10.81
CA ASP A 44 -4.02 11.84 -10.15
C ASP A 44 -2.97 12.77 -10.72
N VAL A 45 -3.42 13.67 -11.59
CA VAL A 45 -2.60 14.72 -12.22
C VAL A 45 -2.82 16.09 -11.56
N GLN A 46 -3.66 16.16 -10.52
CA GLN A 46 -3.99 17.40 -9.81
C GLN A 46 -3.13 17.59 -8.57
N THR A 47 -2.56 16.52 -8.03
CA THR A 47 -1.71 16.59 -6.84
C THR A 47 -0.43 17.39 -7.08
N TYR A 48 -0.31 18.52 -6.37
CA TYR A 48 0.86 19.41 -6.39
C TYR A 48 2.17 18.72 -6.00
N GLY A 49 2.11 17.69 -5.15
CA GLY A 49 3.27 16.96 -4.64
C GLY A 49 3.72 15.76 -5.49
N ALA A 50 3.11 15.51 -6.66
CA ALA A 50 3.51 14.41 -7.52
C ALA A 50 4.76 14.80 -8.33
N PRO A 51 5.84 13.97 -8.36
CA PRO A 51 6.93 14.17 -9.29
C PRO A 51 6.40 14.27 -10.72
N ASN A 52 7.00 15.10 -11.58
CA ASN A 52 6.56 15.29 -12.98
C ASN A 52 6.42 13.98 -13.81
N ALA A 53 6.97 12.86 -13.34
CA ALA A 53 6.89 11.54 -13.96
C ALA A 53 5.87 10.59 -13.30
N ALA A 54 5.28 10.94 -12.15
CA ALA A 54 4.32 10.13 -11.43
C ALA A 54 2.90 10.63 -11.71
N ALA A 55 2.10 9.83 -12.40
CA ALA A 55 0.70 10.14 -12.68
C ALA A 55 -0.26 9.75 -11.53
N TYR A 56 0.21 9.84 -10.28
CA TYR A 56 -0.55 9.53 -9.07
C TYR A 56 -0.04 10.36 -7.88
N ASN A 57 -0.83 10.45 -6.80
CA ASN A 57 -0.42 11.10 -5.55
C ASN A 57 0.48 10.17 -4.71
N PRO A 58 1.79 10.43 -4.57
CA PRO A 58 2.69 9.58 -3.80
C PRO A 58 2.50 9.69 -2.29
N ALA A 59 1.89 10.77 -1.79
CA ALA A 59 1.61 10.89 -0.36
C ALA A 59 0.42 10.00 0.06
N MET A 60 -0.54 9.76 -0.84
CA MET A 60 -1.78 9.04 -0.52
C MET A 60 -1.86 7.64 -1.12
N HIS A 61 -1.27 7.41 -2.30
CA HIS A 61 -1.46 6.17 -3.06
C HIS A 61 -0.18 5.35 -3.23
N GLN A 62 0.85 5.61 -2.40
CA GLN A 62 2.13 4.90 -2.45
C GLN A 62 1.97 3.38 -2.31
N ALA A 63 1.04 2.92 -1.46
CA ALA A 63 0.75 1.49 -1.29
C ALA A 63 0.30 0.82 -2.60
N GLY A 64 -0.34 1.57 -3.50
CA GLY A 64 -0.74 1.07 -4.81
C GLY A 64 0.46 0.96 -5.74
N ALA A 65 1.35 1.96 -5.73
CA ALA A 65 2.54 1.98 -6.58
C ALA A 65 3.58 0.91 -6.20
N VAL A 66 3.73 0.61 -4.90
CA VAL A 66 4.53 -0.52 -4.42
C VAL A 66 3.85 -1.85 -4.77
N GLY A 67 2.52 -1.87 -4.78
CA GLY A 67 1.72 -3.06 -5.00
C GLY A 67 1.64 -3.95 -3.75
N ARG A 68 1.28 -5.21 -3.95
CA ARG A 68 1.18 -6.19 -2.85
C ARG A 68 2.57 -6.45 -2.28
N PHE A 69 2.77 -6.14 -1.01
CA PHE A 69 4.06 -6.27 -0.33
C PHE A 69 3.95 -7.20 0.88
N PHE A 70 4.85 -8.18 0.96
CA PHE A 70 4.89 -9.17 2.03
C PHE A 70 6.03 -8.87 3.00
N ASN A 71 5.74 -8.92 4.29
CA ASN A 71 6.74 -8.87 5.36
C ASN A 71 6.60 -10.13 6.23
N ILE A 72 7.72 -10.72 6.61
CA ILE A 72 7.77 -11.90 7.47
C ILE A 72 8.92 -11.74 8.46
N GLY A 73 8.67 -12.08 9.72
CA GLY A 73 9.64 -11.91 10.79
C GLY A 73 9.40 -12.85 11.96
N GLY A 74 10.39 -12.89 12.85
CA GLY A 74 10.34 -13.68 14.07
C GLY A 74 11.02 -12.94 15.22
N THR A 75 10.52 -13.14 16.42
CA THR A 75 11.06 -12.57 17.66
C THR A 75 11.34 -13.69 18.64
N TYR A 76 12.55 -13.67 19.20
CA TYR A 76 12.98 -14.59 20.25
C TYR A 76 13.25 -13.82 21.55
N THR A 77 12.72 -14.31 22.67
CA THR A 77 12.90 -13.73 24.01
C THR A 77 13.52 -14.76 24.96
N PHE A 78 14.47 -14.32 25.79
CA PHE A 78 15.24 -15.17 26.70
C PHE A 78 14.61 -15.25 28.09
#